data_AF-A0A227NBT9-F1
#
_entry.id   AF-A0A227NBT9-F1
#
_cell.length_a   1.000
_cell.length_b   1.000
_cell.length_c   1.000
_cell.angle_alpha   90.00
_cell.angle_beta   90.00
_cell.angle_gamma   90.00
#
_symmetry.space_group_name_H-M   'P 1'
#
loop_
_entity.id
_entity.type
_entity.pdbx_description
1 polymer ?
#
loop_
_entity_poly.entity_id
_entity_poly.type
_entity_poly.pdbx_seq_one_letter_code
_entity_poly.pdbx_strand_id
1 'polypeptide(L)'
;WEEKNLPTLTFLKQNGFSFDRAFCNTCMCSPSRATLFTGTYPAKHGVSQTLTEGGLLSPQEPTLSNALPNIMNVLWSDGYDVQYRGKWHMSKGAAPNGTKTNYEDLTAADISLYGAMGWIAPDAGEDVNPLNFGGGYANHDAKYTAQAIQYIKEVKAQRVAGNHKPYCLILSLVNPHDVLAYPKTAGTSGYHTDTWSGREIGLP
;
A
#
# COMPACT_ATOMS: atom_id res chain seq x y z
N TRP A 1 -2.19 26.49 5.25
CA TRP A 1 -2.61 25.75 4.04
C TRP A 1 -3.12 24.35 4.38
N GLU A 2 -2.37 23.54 5.14
CA GLU A 2 -2.75 22.16 5.52
C GLU A 2 -4.13 22.08 6.16
N GLU A 3 -4.39 22.89 7.20
CA GLU A 3 -5.69 22.95 7.91
C GLU A 3 -6.88 23.16 6.97
N LYS A 4 -6.71 23.99 5.94
CA LYS A 4 -7.75 24.32 4.96
C LYS A 4 -7.99 23.21 3.92
N ASN A 5 -6.94 22.48 3.55
CA ASN A 5 -6.98 21.59 2.37
C ASN A 5 -6.89 20.10 2.70
N LEU A 6 -6.35 19.74 3.87
CA LEU A 6 -6.23 18.36 4.36
C LEU A 6 -7.03 18.20 5.67
N PRO A 7 -8.37 18.34 5.63
CA PRO A 7 -9.19 18.34 6.83
C PRO A 7 -9.10 17.03 7.62
N THR A 8 -9.01 15.89 6.94
CA THR A 8 -8.86 14.58 7.60
C THR A 8 -7.50 14.43 8.28
N LEU A 9 -6.40 14.89 7.65
CA LEU A 9 -5.07 14.87 8.29
C LEU A 9 -5.05 15.79 9.52
N THR A 10 -5.63 16.98 9.39
CA THR A 10 -5.76 17.95 10.48
C THR A 10 -6.52 17.35 11.66
N PHE A 11 -7.64 16.69 11.39
CA PHE A 11 -8.40 15.97 12.41
C PHE A 11 -7.54 14.91 13.12
N LEU A 12 -6.77 14.10 12.38
CA LEU A 12 -5.88 13.10 12.98
C LEU A 12 -4.77 13.73 13.84
N LYS A 13 -4.16 14.84 13.40
CA LYS A 13 -3.15 15.56 14.17
C LYS A 13 -3.71 16.14 15.48
N GLN A 14 -4.94 16.65 15.44
CA GLN A 14 -5.61 17.24 16.61
C GLN A 14 -6.09 16.18 17.62
N ASN A 15 -6.39 14.97 17.16
CA ASN A 15 -6.97 13.89 17.99
C ASN A 15 -6.01 12.70 18.21
N GLY A 16 -4.72 12.88 17.90
CA GLY A 16 -3.71 11.83 17.96
C GLY A 16 -2.36 12.35 18.42
N PHE A 17 -1.32 11.56 18.16
CA PHE A 17 0.06 11.93 18.45
C PHE A 17 0.85 12.04 17.15
N SER A 18 1.62 13.11 17.00
CA SER A 18 2.42 13.39 15.80
C SER A 18 3.92 13.30 16.11
N PHE A 19 4.69 12.82 15.14
CA PHE A 19 6.14 12.80 15.20
C PHE A 19 6.70 13.72 14.13
N ASP A 20 7.46 14.75 14.53
CA ASP A 20 8.08 15.69 13.59
C ASP A 20 9.35 15.11 12.93
N ARG A 21 9.79 13.92 13.39
CA ARG A 21 11.02 13.25 12.95
C ARG A 21 10.80 11.76 12.74
N ALA A 22 9.95 11.43 11.77
CA ALA A 22 9.72 10.06 11.31
C ALA A 22 10.43 9.81 9.97
N PHE A 23 11.22 8.74 9.88
CA PHE A 23 12.01 8.42 8.69
C PHE A 23 11.70 7.00 8.21
N CYS A 24 11.55 6.84 6.90
CA CYS A 24 11.56 5.51 6.29
C CYS A 24 12.97 4.93 6.39
N ASN A 25 13.06 3.62 6.66
CA ASN A 25 14.35 2.93 6.71
C ASN A 25 15.03 2.89 5.33
N THR A 26 14.22 2.79 4.28
CA THR A 26 14.66 2.81 2.90
C THR A 26 13.76 3.74 2.09
N CYS A 27 14.32 4.40 1.09
CA CYS A 27 13.59 5.33 0.23
C CYS A 27 12.78 4.66 -0.90
N MET A 28 12.74 3.33 -0.91
CA MET A 28 12.20 2.51 -1.99
C MET A 28 11.08 1.58 -1.50
N CYS A 29 10.09 1.31 -2.35
CA CYS A 29 8.79 0.78 -1.94
C CYS A 29 8.85 -0.59 -1.28
N SER A 30 9.36 -1.61 -1.99
CA SER A 30 9.41 -3.00 -1.52
C SER A 30 10.23 -3.15 -0.23
N PRO A 31 11.48 -2.64 -0.14
CA PRO A 31 12.26 -2.76 1.08
C PRO A 31 11.65 -1.97 2.25
N SER A 32 11.05 -0.79 2.00
CA SER A 32 10.44 0.03 3.07
C SER A 32 9.23 -0.67 3.69
N ARG A 33 8.38 -1.27 2.84
CA ARG A 33 7.22 -2.06 3.28
C ARG A 33 7.66 -3.30 4.06
N ALA A 34 8.65 -4.03 3.54
CA ALA A 34 9.21 -5.20 4.24
C ALA A 34 9.77 -4.82 5.62
N THR A 35 10.49 -3.70 5.72
CA THR A 35 10.95 -3.18 7.01
C THR A 35 9.78 -2.82 7.94
N LEU A 36 8.77 -2.12 7.45
CA LEU A 36 7.59 -1.73 8.24
C LEU A 36 6.87 -2.94 8.84
N PHE A 37 6.60 -3.97 8.03
CA PHE A 37 5.79 -5.10 8.49
C PHE A 37 6.59 -6.15 9.28
N THR A 38 7.89 -6.30 9.04
CA THR A 38 8.74 -7.23 9.81
C THR A 38 9.37 -6.60 11.05
N GLY A 39 9.47 -5.27 11.10
CA GLY A 39 10.22 -4.56 12.14
C GLY A 39 11.73 -4.76 12.06
N THR A 40 12.25 -5.23 10.91
CA THR A 40 13.68 -5.53 10.72
C THR A 40 14.27 -4.76 9.55
N TYR A 41 15.60 -4.61 9.51
CA TYR A 41 16.31 -3.95 8.40
C TYR A 41 16.42 -4.84 7.15
N PRO A 42 16.67 -4.27 5.96
CA PRO A 42 16.94 -5.02 4.74
C PRO A 42 18.00 -6.11 4.87
N ALA A 43 19.04 -5.87 5.66
CA ALA A 43 20.08 -6.85 5.95
C ALA A 43 19.56 -8.12 6.66
N LYS A 44 18.39 -8.05 7.31
CA LYS A 44 17.76 -9.16 8.04
C LYS A 44 16.65 -9.82 7.23
N HIS A 45 15.75 -9.04 6.63
CA HIS A 45 14.63 -9.59 5.85
C HIS A 45 14.98 -9.90 4.38
N GLY A 46 16.15 -9.48 3.89
CA GLY A 46 16.67 -9.85 2.57
C GLY A 46 16.15 -9.00 1.40
N VAL A 47 14.95 -8.40 1.51
CA VAL A 47 14.41 -7.47 0.51
C VAL A 47 15.28 -6.21 0.42
N SER A 48 16.16 -6.14 -0.58
CA SER A 48 17.16 -5.07 -0.76
C SER A 48 16.90 -4.16 -1.97
N GLN A 49 16.07 -4.61 -2.91
CA GLN A 49 15.72 -3.87 -4.12
C GLN A 49 14.20 -3.71 -4.22
N THR A 50 13.77 -2.70 -4.98
CA THR A 50 12.36 -2.59 -5.39
C THR A 50 12.10 -3.63 -6.46
N LEU A 51 10.98 -4.32 -6.31
CA LEU A 51 10.49 -5.24 -7.32
C LEU A 51 9.94 -4.45 -8.51
N THR A 52 10.55 -4.60 -9.69
CA THR A 52 10.08 -3.95 -10.92
C THR A 52 8.71 -4.46 -11.36
N GLU A 53 7.87 -3.53 -11.81
CA GLU A 53 6.63 -3.85 -12.49
C GLU A 53 6.92 -4.35 -13.92
N GLY A 54 6.28 -5.46 -14.29
CA GLY A 54 6.54 -6.14 -15.55
C GLY A 54 7.80 -7.02 -15.52
N GLY A 55 7.72 -8.17 -16.19
CA GLY A 55 8.83 -9.10 -16.26
C GLY A 55 8.97 -10.04 -15.05
N LEU A 56 9.76 -11.09 -15.30
CA LEU A 56 9.99 -12.17 -14.35
C LEU A 56 10.73 -11.66 -13.11
N LEU A 57 10.47 -12.29 -11.97
CA LEU A 57 11.31 -12.10 -10.79
C LEU A 57 12.78 -12.32 -11.15
N SER A 58 13.58 -11.28 -10.95
CA SER A 58 15.02 -11.37 -11.07
C SER A 58 15.63 -11.84 -9.74
N PRO A 59 16.71 -12.64 -9.74
CA PRO A 59 17.48 -12.91 -8.52
C PRO A 59 18.02 -11.65 -7.83
N GLN A 60 18.08 -10.52 -8.55
CA GLN A 60 18.47 -9.22 -8.00
C GLN A 60 17.32 -8.53 -7.22
N GLU A 61 16.09 -9.03 -7.30
CA GLU A 61 14.91 -8.45 -6.65
C GLU A 61 14.31 -9.42 -5.62
N PRO A 62 14.99 -9.71 -4.50
CA PRO A 62 14.50 -10.67 -3.52
C PRO A 62 13.15 -10.22 -2.93
N THR A 63 12.17 -11.12 -2.91
CA THR A 63 10.86 -10.91 -2.29
C THR A 63 10.91 -11.18 -0.79
N LEU A 64 9.92 -10.65 -0.05
CA LEU A 64 9.78 -10.95 1.37
C LEU A 64 9.38 -12.42 1.54
N SER A 65 10.15 -13.18 2.31
CA SER A 65 9.76 -14.56 2.65
C SER A 65 8.54 -14.57 3.58
N ASN A 66 7.51 -15.35 3.25
CA ASN A 66 6.33 -15.57 4.10
C ASN A 66 6.65 -16.38 5.38
N ALA A 67 7.83 -17.00 5.47
CA ALA A 67 8.29 -17.69 6.67
C ALA A 67 8.83 -16.72 7.74
N LEU A 68 9.08 -15.45 7.40
CA LEU A 68 9.53 -14.47 8.36
C LEU A 68 8.36 -13.96 9.22
N PRO A 69 8.57 -13.80 10.55
CA PRO A 69 7.61 -13.10 11.39
C PRO A 69 7.33 -11.70 10.87
N ASN A 70 6.06 -11.34 10.85
CA ASN A 70 5.59 -10.01 10.49
C ASN A 70 4.34 -9.68 11.33
N ILE A 71 3.99 -8.40 11.44
CA ILE A 71 2.90 -7.94 12.29
C ILE A 71 1.54 -8.58 11.96
N MET A 72 1.28 -8.89 10.68
CA MET A 72 0.02 -9.52 10.25
C MET A 72 -0.06 -10.96 10.77
N ASN A 73 0.98 -11.77 10.56
CA ASN A 73 1.09 -13.12 11.08
C ASN A 73 1.02 -13.18 12.62
N VAL A 74 1.67 -12.23 13.30
CA VAL A 74 1.65 -12.15 14.77
C VAL A 74 0.24 -11.86 15.28
N LEU A 75 -0.44 -10.85 14.73
CA LEU A 75 -1.80 -10.48 15.12
C LEU A 75 -2.82 -11.57 14.79
N TRP A 76 -2.69 -12.19 13.61
CA TRP A 76 -3.55 -13.29 13.20
C TRP A 76 -3.45 -14.47 14.18
N SER A 77 -2.22 -14.81 14.60
CA SER A 77 -1.97 -15.87 15.59
C SER A 77 -2.54 -15.53 16.97
N ASP A 78 -2.67 -14.25 17.30
CA ASP A 78 -3.30 -13.74 18.54
C ASP A 78 -4.84 -13.59 18.40
N GLY A 79 -5.43 -14.11 17.32
CA GLY A 79 -6.87 -14.15 17.13
C GLY A 79 -7.49 -12.89 16.53
N TYR A 80 -6.68 -11.96 16.00
CA TYR A 80 -7.21 -10.81 15.27
C TYR A 80 -7.80 -11.23 13.92
N ASP A 81 -8.83 -10.52 13.47
CA ASP A 81 -9.20 -10.49 12.06
C ASP A 81 -8.30 -9.51 11.32
N VAL A 82 -7.32 -10.03 10.56
CA VAL A 82 -6.31 -9.22 9.87
C VAL A 82 -6.68 -9.09 8.40
N GLN A 83 -6.88 -7.86 7.95
CA GLN A 83 -7.34 -7.52 6.61
C GLN A 83 -6.36 -6.59 5.90
N TYR A 84 -6.13 -6.82 4.61
CA TYR A 84 -5.28 -5.99 3.77
C TYR A 84 -6.04 -5.47 2.56
N ARG A 85 -5.98 -4.16 2.29
CA ARG A 85 -6.56 -3.51 1.10
C ARG A 85 -5.50 -2.60 0.47
N GLY A 86 -5.33 -2.70 -0.84
CA GLY A 86 -4.42 -1.84 -1.59
C GLY A 86 -3.12 -2.49 -2.01
N LYS A 87 -2.12 -1.64 -2.28
CA LYS A 87 -0.81 -2.03 -2.84
C LYS A 87 -0.06 -2.96 -1.89
N TRP A 88 0.39 -4.11 -2.37
CA TRP A 88 1.19 -5.09 -1.64
C TRP A 88 2.69 -4.83 -1.82
N HIS A 89 3.21 -5.05 -3.02
CA HIS A 89 4.56 -4.71 -3.47
C HIS A 89 5.74 -5.34 -2.69
N MET A 90 5.53 -6.49 -2.04
CA MET A 90 6.59 -7.22 -1.30
C MET A 90 6.87 -8.63 -1.84
N SER A 91 6.04 -9.14 -2.75
CA SER A 91 6.27 -10.40 -3.46
C SER A 91 5.58 -10.39 -4.84
N LYS A 92 5.96 -11.34 -5.69
CA LYS A 92 5.34 -11.65 -6.99
C LYS A 92 4.64 -13.01 -6.88
N GLY A 93 3.55 -13.20 -7.62
CA GLY A 93 2.87 -14.50 -7.71
C GLY A 93 3.63 -15.46 -8.61
N ALA A 94 3.26 -16.74 -8.58
CA ALA A 94 3.79 -17.75 -9.50
C ALA A 94 2.80 -18.02 -10.62
N ALA A 95 3.28 -18.05 -11.86
CA ALA A 95 2.48 -18.41 -13.02
C ALA A 95 1.85 -19.79 -12.81
N PRO A 96 0.66 -20.07 -13.39
CA PRO A 96 -0.05 -21.35 -13.19
C PRO A 96 0.76 -22.61 -13.52
N ASN A 97 1.77 -22.48 -14.39
CA ASN A 97 2.68 -23.58 -14.76
C ASN A 97 3.95 -23.67 -13.90
N GLY A 98 4.09 -22.82 -12.88
CA GLY A 98 5.23 -22.75 -11.96
C GLY A 98 6.55 -22.28 -12.58
N THR A 99 6.56 -21.90 -13.86
CA THR A 99 7.81 -21.62 -14.59
C THR A 99 8.31 -20.19 -14.42
N LYS A 100 7.45 -19.29 -13.94
CA LYS A 100 7.64 -17.83 -13.95
C LYS A 100 6.98 -17.22 -12.73
N THR A 101 7.47 -16.08 -12.27
CA THR A 101 6.87 -15.32 -11.18
C THR A 101 6.68 -13.86 -11.60
N ASN A 102 5.42 -13.41 -11.63
CA ASN A 102 4.99 -12.09 -12.11
C ASN A 102 4.02 -11.45 -11.13
N TYR A 103 3.82 -10.13 -11.26
CA TYR A 103 2.84 -9.40 -10.45
C TYR A 103 1.38 -9.74 -10.78
N GLU A 104 1.08 -9.97 -12.05
CA GLU A 104 -0.26 -10.33 -12.54
C GLU A 104 -0.75 -11.67 -12.01
N ASP A 105 0.18 -12.56 -11.65
CA ASP A 105 -0.10 -13.88 -11.10
C ASP A 105 -0.27 -13.88 -9.58
N LEU A 106 -0.15 -12.72 -8.91
CA LEU A 106 -0.29 -12.63 -7.45
C LEU A 106 -1.75 -12.78 -7.03
N THR A 107 -2.02 -13.71 -6.12
CA THR A 107 -3.38 -14.04 -5.68
C THR A 107 -3.64 -13.67 -4.22
N ALA A 108 -4.91 -13.61 -3.83
CA ALA A 108 -5.29 -13.44 -2.42
C ALA A 108 -4.77 -14.58 -1.52
N ALA A 109 -4.63 -15.80 -2.07
CA ALA A 109 -4.06 -16.92 -1.35
C ALA A 109 -2.58 -16.69 -1.02
N ASP A 110 -1.81 -16.13 -1.97
CA ASP A 110 -0.40 -15.81 -1.74
C ASP A 110 -0.23 -14.77 -0.63
N ILE A 111 -1.09 -13.74 -0.59
CA ILE A 111 -1.07 -12.72 0.48
C ILE A 111 -1.48 -13.33 1.82
N SER A 112 -2.42 -14.28 1.83
CA SER A 112 -2.87 -14.94 3.05
C SER A 112 -1.76 -15.70 3.78
N LEU A 113 -0.70 -16.11 3.08
CA LEU A 113 0.48 -16.73 3.69
C LEU A 113 1.27 -15.77 4.60
N TYR A 114 1.05 -14.46 4.46
CA TYR A 114 1.60 -13.43 5.35
C TYR A 114 0.64 -13.04 6.47
N GLY A 115 -0.50 -13.73 6.61
CA GLY A 115 -1.40 -13.58 7.76
C GLY A 115 -2.41 -12.46 7.57
N ALA A 116 -2.68 -12.04 6.33
CA ALA A 116 -3.68 -11.03 6.05
C ALA A 116 -4.65 -11.49 4.96
N MET A 117 -5.94 -11.22 5.17
CA MET A 117 -7.03 -11.64 4.31
C MET A 117 -7.62 -10.47 3.51
N GLY A 118 -8.43 -10.81 2.51
CA GLY A 118 -9.26 -9.85 1.76
C GLY A 118 -8.49 -8.89 0.85
N TRP A 119 -7.21 -9.19 0.56
CA TRP A 119 -6.53 -8.55 -0.55
C TRP A 119 -7.19 -8.97 -1.87
N ILE A 120 -7.32 -8.02 -2.80
CA ILE A 120 -7.98 -8.23 -4.08
C ILE A 120 -7.03 -7.78 -5.19
N ALA A 121 -6.72 -8.70 -6.10
CA ALA A 121 -5.89 -8.47 -7.27
C ALA A 121 -6.52 -7.43 -8.23
N PRO A 122 -5.74 -6.82 -9.13
CA PRO A 122 -4.28 -6.90 -9.22
C PRO A 122 -3.58 -6.04 -8.16
N ASP A 123 -2.28 -6.30 -7.95
CA ASP A 123 -1.43 -5.37 -7.20
C ASP A 123 -1.35 -4.02 -7.94
N ALA A 124 -1.12 -2.94 -7.19
CA ALA A 124 -0.85 -1.62 -7.74
C ALA A 124 0.63 -1.29 -7.54
N GLY A 125 1.49 -2.11 -8.15
CA GLY A 125 2.95 -2.08 -8.01
C GLY A 125 3.60 -0.78 -8.49
N GLU A 126 4.85 -0.83 -8.91
CA GLU A 126 5.55 0.31 -9.53
C GLU A 126 4.92 0.64 -10.89
N ASP A 127 3.69 1.16 -10.88
CA ASP A 127 2.98 1.55 -12.08
C ASP A 127 3.60 2.80 -12.67
N VAL A 128 4.27 2.61 -13.80
CA VAL A 128 5.00 3.66 -14.52
C VAL A 128 4.15 4.31 -15.62
N ASN A 129 2.94 3.80 -15.87
CA ASN A 129 2.08 4.31 -16.91
C ASN A 129 1.41 5.63 -16.46
N PRO A 130 1.59 6.74 -17.20
CA PRO A 130 0.97 8.02 -16.83
C PRO A 130 -0.55 7.97 -16.71
N LEU A 131 -1.23 7.08 -17.45
CA LEU A 131 -2.68 6.90 -17.33
C LEU A 131 -3.12 6.31 -15.98
N ASN A 132 -2.18 5.71 -15.25
CA ASN A 132 -2.40 5.08 -13.95
C ASN A 132 -1.95 5.99 -12.78
N PHE A 133 -1.54 7.23 -13.07
CA PHE A 133 -1.28 8.22 -12.01
C PHE A 133 -2.57 8.51 -11.27
N GLY A 134 -2.57 8.26 -9.96
CA GLY A 134 -3.83 8.19 -9.23
C GLY A 134 -4.26 9.52 -8.62
N GLY A 135 -3.42 10.56 -8.62
CA GLY A 135 -3.89 11.96 -8.53
C GLY A 135 -4.48 12.48 -9.84
N GLY A 136 -4.39 11.68 -10.91
CA GLY A 136 -4.95 11.87 -12.23
C GLY A 136 -6.28 11.15 -12.44
N TYR A 137 -6.51 10.61 -13.64
CA TYR A 137 -7.77 9.92 -13.97
C TYR A 137 -7.94 8.55 -13.29
N ALA A 138 -6.86 7.86 -12.95
CA ALA A 138 -6.90 6.45 -12.54
C ALA A 138 -7.59 6.21 -11.20
N ASN A 139 -7.42 7.14 -10.26
CA ASN A 139 -7.99 7.12 -8.91
C ASN A 139 -8.00 5.73 -8.25
N HIS A 140 -6.83 5.09 -8.16
CA HIS A 140 -6.70 3.74 -7.61
C HIS A 140 -7.18 3.61 -6.15
N ASP A 141 -7.15 4.71 -5.39
CA ASP A 141 -7.49 4.71 -3.97
C ASP A 141 -8.99 4.64 -3.68
N ALA A 142 -9.85 5.09 -4.60
CA ALA A 142 -11.29 5.04 -4.40
C ALA A 142 -11.79 3.60 -4.17
N LYS A 143 -11.28 2.63 -4.95
CA LYS A 143 -11.65 1.22 -4.76
C LYS A 143 -11.15 0.66 -3.42
N TYR A 144 -9.94 0.99 -2.99
CA TYR A 144 -9.38 0.51 -1.73
C TYR A 144 -10.11 1.12 -0.53
N THR A 145 -10.45 2.40 -0.63
CA THR A 145 -11.25 3.11 0.38
C THR A 145 -12.65 2.51 0.48
N ALA A 146 -13.31 2.22 -0.65
CA ALA A 146 -14.61 1.56 -0.66
C ALA A 146 -14.57 0.17 0.00
N GLN A 147 -13.54 -0.63 -0.30
CA GLN A 147 -13.33 -1.94 0.34
C GLN A 147 -13.10 -1.82 1.86
N ALA A 148 -12.32 -0.83 2.31
CA ALA A 148 -12.09 -0.57 3.73
C ALA A 148 -13.37 -0.12 4.46
N ILE A 149 -14.15 0.78 3.85
CA ILE A 149 -15.45 1.23 4.40
C ILE A 149 -16.40 0.04 4.53
N GLN A 150 -16.46 -0.81 3.50
CA GLN A 150 -17.31 -2.00 3.51
C GLN A 150 -16.92 -2.94 4.67
N TYR A 151 -15.63 -3.24 4.82
CA TYR A 151 -15.15 -4.05 5.93
C TYR A 151 -15.48 -3.45 7.31
N ILE A 152 -15.29 -2.13 7.50
CA ILE A 152 -15.63 -1.47 8.77
C ILE A 152 -17.14 -1.54 9.06
N LYS A 153 -18.00 -1.48 8.03
CA LYS A 153 -19.46 -1.68 8.21
C LYS A 153 -19.77 -3.11 8.67
N GLU A 154 -19.09 -4.11 8.12
CA GLU A 154 -19.23 -5.50 8.54
C GLU A 154 -18.80 -5.70 10.00
N VAL A 155 -17.65 -5.14 10.40
CA VAL A 155 -17.20 -5.16 11.81
C VAL A 155 -18.24 -4.54 12.73
N LYS A 156 -18.85 -3.40 12.34
CA LYS A 156 -19.92 -2.77 13.12
C LYS A 156 -21.13 -3.68 13.27
N ALA A 157 -21.56 -4.33 12.18
CA ALA A 157 -22.69 -5.27 12.22
C ALA A 157 -22.38 -6.49 13.11
N GLN A 158 -21.18 -7.04 13.01
CA GLN A 158 -20.72 -8.15 13.87
C GLN A 158 -20.73 -7.78 15.35
N ARG A 159 -20.27 -6.58 15.71
CA ARG A 159 -20.31 -6.08 17.09
C ARG A 159 -21.73 -5.95 17.64
N VAL A 160 -22.65 -5.42 16.83
CA VAL A 160 -24.09 -5.36 17.20
C VAL A 160 -24.66 -6.77 17.44
N ALA A 161 -24.21 -7.76 16.67
CA ALA A 161 -24.58 -9.17 16.84
C ALA A 161 -23.83 -9.88 18.00
N GLY A 162 -23.05 -9.16 18.82
CA GLY A 162 -22.34 -9.71 19.97
C GLY A 162 -20.93 -10.24 19.66
N ASN A 163 -20.50 -10.24 18.40
CA ASN A 163 -19.15 -10.64 18.02
C ASN A 163 -18.17 -9.46 18.12
N HIS A 164 -17.30 -9.51 19.13
CA HIS A 164 -16.34 -8.47 19.46
C HIS A 164 -14.89 -8.83 19.10
N LYS A 165 -14.70 -9.75 18.13
CA LYS A 165 -13.37 -10.12 17.65
C LYS A 165 -12.54 -8.86 17.31
N PRO A 166 -11.30 -8.72 17.81
CA PRO A 166 -10.45 -7.59 17.46
C PRO A 166 -10.02 -7.68 15.99
N TYR A 167 -9.76 -6.54 15.37
CA TYR A 167 -9.34 -6.48 13.96
C TYR A 167 -8.09 -5.63 13.76
N CYS A 168 -7.37 -5.93 12.68
CA CYS A 168 -6.31 -5.11 12.12
C CYS A 168 -6.64 -4.86 10.64
N LEU A 169 -6.82 -3.60 10.25
CA LEU A 169 -7.03 -3.23 8.86
C LEU A 169 -5.82 -2.47 8.35
N ILE A 170 -5.14 -3.04 7.36
CA ILE A 170 -4.09 -2.37 6.61
C ILE A 170 -4.72 -1.81 5.34
N LEU A 171 -4.81 -0.48 5.26
CA LEU A 171 -5.24 0.25 4.07
C LEU A 171 -4.00 0.89 3.42
N SER A 172 -3.39 0.18 2.47
CA SER A 172 -2.20 0.62 1.74
C SER A 172 -2.60 1.35 0.45
N LEU A 173 -2.88 2.64 0.58
CA LEU A 173 -3.16 3.53 -0.54
C LEU A 173 -1.95 3.68 -1.48
N VAL A 174 -2.24 4.06 -2.72
CA VAL A 174 -1.27 4.27 -3.79
C VAL A 174 -0.95 5.74 -3.91
N ASN A 175 -1.91 6.67 -3.88
CA ASN A 175 -1.58 8.06 -4.14
C ASN A 175 -0.76 8.71 -3.02
N PRO A 176 0.15 9.66 -3.35
CA PRO A 176 0.46 10.19 -4.68
C PRO A 176 1.67 9.49 -5.34
N HIS A 177 1.66 8.17 -5.49
CA HIS A 177 2.77 7.38 -6.08
C HIS A 177 2.94 7.61 -7.61
N ASP A 178 2.84 8.86 -8.03
CA ASP A 178 3.10 9.33 -9.38
C ASP A 178 4.60 9.67 -9.52
N VAL A 179 5.46 8.78 -8.99
CA VAL A 179 6.91 9.02 -8.79
C VAL A 179 7.68 9.22 -10.10
N LEU A 180 7.07 8.89 -11.24
CA LEU A 180 7.60 9.11 -12.59
C LEU A 180 6.81 10.16 -13.38
N ALA A 181 5.91 10.91 -12.74
CA ALA A 181 5.22 12.02 -13.38
C ALA A 181 6.20 13.17 -13.64
N TYR A 182 6.40 13.52 -14.91
CA TYR A 182 7.17 14.68 -15.31
C TYR A 182 6.24 15.75 -15.92
N PRO A 183 6.54 17.06 -15.79
CA PRO A 183 5.62 18.13 -16.18
C PRO A 183 5.07 18.05 -17.61
N LYS A 184 5.84 17.45 -18.54
CA LYS A 184 5.42 17.29 -19.95
C LYS A 184 4.31 16.23 -20.13
N THR A 185 4.09 15.32 -19.18
CA THR A 185 3.01 14.32 -19.19
C THR A 185 1.85 14.63 -18.24
N ALA A 186 1.89 15.76 -17.53
CA ALA A 186 0.83 16.18 -16.63
C ALA A 186 -0.54 16.30 -17.35
N GLY A 187 -0.56 16.96 -18.51
CA GLY A 187 -1.79 17.20 -19.28
C GLY A 187 -2.42 15.94 -19.89
N THR A 188 -1.68 14.85 -20.04
CA THR A 188 -2.19 13.57 -20.58
C THR A 188 -2.72 12.63 -19.50
N SER A 189 -2.57 13.00 -18.23
CA SER A 189 -2.76 12.11 -17.09
C SER A 189 -3.78 12.67 -16.09
N GLY A 190 -4.55 13.70 -16.47
CA GLY A 190 -5.54 14.34 -15.60
C GLY A 190 -5.01 15.46 -14.69
N TYR A 191 -3.73 15.81 -14.79
CA TYR A 191 -3.15 16.96 -14.10
C TYR A 191 -3.18 18.19 -15.02
N HIS A 192 -4.25 18.97 -14.94
CA HIS A 192 -4.38 20.18 -15.73
C HIS A 192 -3.57 21.33 -15.10
N THR A 193 -2.83 22.10 -15.90
CA THR A 193 -1.91 23.14 -15.38
C THR A 193 -2.61 24.16 -14.49
N ASP A 194 -3.83 24.55 -14.81
CA ASP A 194 -4.70 25.44 -14.01
C ASP A 194 -5.07 24.87 -12.63
N THR A 195 -5.00 23.54 -12.45
CA THR A 195 -5.30 22.92 -11.14
C THR A 195 -4.16 23.07 -10.14
N TRP A 196 -2.92 23.29 -10.58
CA TRP A 196 -1.74 23.39 -9.70
C TRP A 196 -0.91 24.67 -9.89
N SER A 197 -1.01 25.34 -11.03
CA SER A 197 -0.40 26.66 -11.25
C SER A 197 -1.12 27.75 -10.44
N GLY A 198 -0.35 28.72 -9.93
CA GLY A 198 -0.90 29.81 -9.12
C GLY A 198 -1.27 29.43 -7.68
N ARG A 199 -1.03 28.19 -7.23
CA ARG A 199 -1.13 27.86 -5.81
C ARG A 199 0.03 28.52 -5.05
N GLU A 200 -0.29 29.40 -4.11
CA GLU A 200 0.67 29.87 -3.11
C GLU A 200 1.00 28.70 -2.16
N ILE A 201 2.04 27.94 -2.50
CA ILE A 201 2.69 27.04 -1.55
C ILE A 201 3.80 27.87 -0.90
N GLY A 202 3.50 28.46 0.26
CA GLY A 202 4.51 29.12 1.08
C GLY A 202 5.65 28.14 1.38
N LEU A 203 6.89 28.64 1.41
CA LEU A 203 7.98 27.89 2.01
C LEU A 203 7.64 27.66 3.49
N PRO A 204 7.98 26.49 4.07
CA PRO A 204 7.78 26.21 5.49
C PRO A 204 8.39 27.28 6.40
#